data_AF-A0A967VSQ0-F1
#
_entry.id   AF-A0A967VSQ0-F1
#
_cell.length_a   1.000
_cell.length_b   1.000
_cell.length_c   1.000
_cell.angle_alpha   90.00
_cell.angle_beta   90.00
_cell.angle_gamma   90.00
#
_symmetry.space_group_name_H-M   'P 1'
#
loop_
_entity.id
_entity.type
_entity.pdbx_description
1 polymer ?
#
loop_
_entity_poly.entity_id
_entity_poly.type
_entity_poly.pdbx_seq_one_letter_code
_entity_poly.pdbx_strand_id
1 'polypeptide(L)'
;PGTTSGQKVRLKGQGQRHPNGGAPGDLLVTFQVEPDRFFRRDGMDVLCTVPINLAQALLGTKLKVRTLDGRRVVLKIPPGTQPGRKFRIRGQGVEKNGRRGDQLV
;
A
#
# COMPACT_ATOMS: atom_id res chain seq x y z
N PRO A 1 6.98 -7.14 -6.63
CA PRO A 1 5.96 -6.59 -5.71
C PRO A 1 6.60 -5.60 -4.72
N GLY A 2 5.91 -4.52 -4.35
CA GLY A 2 6.38 -3.60 -3.30
C GLY A 2 7.36 -2.49 -3.71
N THR A 3 7.47 -2.20 -5.01
CA THR A 3 8.24 -1.06 -5.56
C THR A 3 7.82 0.27 -4.93
N THR A 4 8.76 1.17 -4.69
CA THR A 4 8.50 2.52 -4.15
C THR A 4 8.76 3.59 -5.21
N SER A 5 8.13 4.76 -5.07
CA SER A 5 8.47 5.92 -5.89
C SER A 5 9.96 6.24 -5.82
N GLY A 6 10.55 6.64 -6.95
CA GLY A 6 11.98 6.93 -7.08
C GLY A 6 12.86 5.69 -7.29
N GLN A 7 12.33 4.47 -7.15
CA GLN A 7 13.09 3.26 -7.48
C GLN A 7 13.42 3.27 -8.97
N LYS A 8 14.67 2.93 -9.30
CA LYS A 8 15.17 2.87 -10.68
C LYS A 8 15.45 1.44 -11.10
N VAL A 9 15.07 1.10 -12.32
CA VAL A 9 15.42 -0.17 -12.97
C VAL A 9 16.16 0.14 -14.27
N ARG A 10 17.30 -0.55 -14.45
CA ARG A 10 18.11 -0.44 -15.66
C ARG A 10 17.82 -1.62 -16.58
N LEU A 11 17.39 -1.31 -17.79
CA LEU A 11 17.20 -2.27 -18.88
C LEU A 11 18.40 -2.17 -19.82
N LYS A 12 19.32 -3.13 -19.68
CA LYS A 12 20.59 -3.13 -20.41
C LYS A 12 20.35 -3.29 -21.92
N GLY A 13 20.95 -2.42 -22.73
CA GLY A 13 20.85 -2.49 -24.20
C GLY A 13 19.46 -2.17 -24.77
N GLN A 14 18.54 -1.67 -23.94
CA GLN A 14 17.19 -1.23 -24.35
C GLN A 14 17.09 0.28 -24.55
N GLY A 15 18.22 0.99 -24.48
CA GLY A 15 18.32 2.41 -24.75
C GLY A 15 18.42 2.70 -26.25
N GLN A 16 18.81 3.93 -26.57
CA GLN A 16 18.91 4.38 -27.96
C GLN A 16 19.92 3.52 -28.74
N ARG A 17 19.58 3.22 -29.99
CA ARG A 17 20.48 2.53 -30.92
C ARG A 17 21.67 3.42 -31.24
N HIS A 18 22.84 2.82 -31.35
CA HIS A 18 24.05 3.53 -31.72
C HIS A 18 24.01 3.87 -33.22
N PRO A 19 24.26 5.14 -33.64
CA PRO A 19 24.21 5.53 -35.05
C PRO A 19 25.13 4.71 -35.96
N ASN A 20 26.31 4.31 -35.45
CA ASN A 20 27.33 3.58 -36.21
C ASN A 20 27.34 2.06 -35.93
N GLY A 21 26.23 1.45 -35.50
CA GLY A 21 26.14 -0.02 -35.32
C GLY A 21 26.82 -0.59 -34.06
N GLY A 22 27.25 0.27 -33.13
CA GLY A 22 27.71 -0.14 -31.79
C GLY A 22 26.59 -0.66 -30.89
N ALA A 23 26.95 -1.14 -29.70
CA ALA A 23 25.97 -1.62 -28.72
C ALA A 23 24.97 -0.51 -28.35
N PRO A 24 23.65 -0.80 -28.28
CA PRO A 24 22.66 0.17 -27.81
C PRO A 24 22.95 0.63 -26.38
N GLY A 25 22.51 1.84 -26.05
CA GLY A 25 22.55 2.36 -24.68
C GLY A 25 21.63 1.60 -23.72
N ASP A 26 21.54 2.06 -22.48
CA ASP A 26 20.64 1.49 -21.46
C ASP A 26 19.39 2.37 -21.29
N LEU A 27 18.25 1.75 -20.99
CA LEU A 27 17.03 2.44 -20.60
C LEU A 27 16.89 2.43 -19.07
N LEU A 28 16.77 3.62 -18.48
CA LEU A 28 16.49 3.79 -17.05
C LEU A 28 15.02 4.10 -16.82
N VAL A 29 14.32 3.18 -16.17
CA VAL A 29 12.92 3.37 -15.75
C VAL A 29 12.90 3.82 -14.30
N THR A 30 12.31 4.99 -14.03
CA THR A 30 12.05 5.46 -12.65
C THR A 30 10.58 5.29 -12.35
N PHE A 31 10.26 4.60 -11.26
CA PHE A 31 8.87 4.40 -10.86
C PHE A 31 8.33 5.61 -10.10
N GLN A 32 7.11 6.01 -10.43
CA GLN A 32 6.33 6.98 -9.66
C GLN A 32 5.01 6.31 -9.27
N VAL A 33 4.82 6.08 -7.97
CA VAL A 33 3.59 5.51 -7.43
C VAL A 33 2.61 6.66 -7.19
N GLU A 34 1.45 6.57 -7.84
CA GLU A 34 0.39 7.55 -7.64
C GLU A 34 -0.24 7.42 -6.25
N PRO A 35 -0.60 8.54 -5.59
CA PRO A 35 -1.35 8.49 -4.34
C PRO A 35 -2.72 7.83 -4.54
N ASP A 36 -3.06 6.86 -3.69
CA ASP A 36 -4.43 6.32 -3.64
C ASP A 36 -5.30 7.19 -2.71
N ARG A 37 -6.60 7.28 -3.03
CA ARG A 37 -7.56 8.09 -2.26
C ARG A 37 -7.93 7.49 -0.91
N PHE A 38 -7.79 6.18 -0.75
CA PHE A 38 -8.25 5.44 0.43
C PHE A 38 -7.09 4.86 1.23
N PHE A 39 -6.03 4.41 0.56
CA PHE A 39 -4.85 3.82 1.17
C PHE A 39 -3.66 4.76 1.09
N ARG A 40 -3.01 4.97 2.23
CA ARG A 40 -1.70 5.60 2.31
C ARG A 40 -0.68 4.54 2.66
N ARG A 41 0.39 4.42 1.87
CA ARG A 41 1.48 3.52 2.17
C ARG A 41 2.47 4.16 3.14
N ASP A 42 2.87 3.41 4.15
CA ASP A 42 3.96 3.75 5.08
C ASP A 42 4.92 2.55 5.17
N GLY A 43 6.04 2.63 4.45
CA GLY A 43 6.96 1.51 4.33
C GLY A 43 6.31 0.26 3.68
N MET A 44 6.13 -0.80 4.46
CA MET A 44 5.41 -2.02 4.06
C MET A 44 3.96 -2.04 4.56
N ASP A 45 3.61 -1.15 5.49
CA ASP A 45 2.26 -1.06 6.02
C ASP A 45 1.39 -0.13 5.16
N VAL A 46 0.08 -0.32 5.25
CA VAL A 46 -0.90 0.56 4.62
C VAL A 46 -1.87 1.09 5.65
N LEU A 47 -2.13 2.38 5.60
CA LEU A 47 -3.07 3.07 6.46
C LEU A 47 -4.32 3.39 5.67
N CYS A 48 -5.49 3.16 6.26
CA CYS A 48 -6.76 3.69 5.75
C CYS A 48 -7.56 4.24 6.92
N THR A 49 -8.38 5.25 6.68
CA THR A 49 -9.25 5.82 7.71
C THR A 49 -10.69 5.44 7.40
N VAL A 50 -11.35 4.78 8.34
CA VAL A 50 -12.76 4.40 8.22
C VAL A 50 -13.59 5.23 9.20
N PRO A 51 -14.45 6.14 8.73
CA PRO A 51 -15.32 6.89 9.61
C PRO A 51 -16.36 5.97 10.26
N ILE A 52 -16.56 6.13 11.57
CA ILE A 52 -17.65 5.51 12.33
C ILE A 52 -18.47 6.60 13.00
N ASN A 53 -19.75 6.33 13.21
CA ASN A 53 -20.60 7.26 13.96
C ASN A 53 -20.40 7.09 15.48
N LEU A 54 -20.92 8.06 16.24
CA LEU A 54 -20.78 8.10 17.70
C LEU A 54 -21.35 6.84 18.37
N ALA A 55 -22.52 6.36 17.93
CA ALA A 55 -23.14 5.17 18.49
C ALA A 55 -22.28 3.91 18.29
N GLN A 56 -21.69 3.74 17.11
CA GLN A 56 -20.76 2.65 16.80
C GLN A 56 -19.48 2.71 17.65
N ALA A 57 -18.95 3.91 17.89
CA ALA A 57 -17.77 4.10 18.73
C ALA A 57 -18.07 3.78 20.21
N LEU A 58 -19.24 4.21 20.72
CA LEU A 58 -19.64 4.02 22.11
C LEU A 58 -20.08 2.59 22.42
N LEU A 59 -20.93 1.99 21.57
CA LEU A 59 -21.52 0.67 21.80
C LEU A 59 -20.70 -0.48 21.21
N GLY A 60 -19.70 -0.16 20.39
CA GLY A 60 -18.96 -1.12 19.60
C GLY A 60 -19.73 -1.56 18.36
N THR A 61 -19.01 -2.10 17.37
CA THR A 61 -19.61 -2.55 16.11
C THR A 61 -18.71 -3.57 15.39
N LYS A 62 -19.20 -4.11 14.28
CA LYS A 62 -18.41 -4.90 13.33
C LYS A 62 -18.42 -4.20 11.98
N LEU A 63 -17.27 -3.78 11.50
CA LEU A 63 -17.11 -3.11 10.21
C LEU A 63 -16.54 -4.06 9.17
N LYS A 64 -17.05 -3.99 7.94
CA LYS A 64 -16.39 -4.63 6.80
C LYS A 64 -15.41 -3.64 6.18
N VAL A 65 -14.12 -3.91 6.33
CA VAL A 65 -13.05 -3.06 5.82
C VAL A 65 -12.46 -3.69 4.55
N ARG A 66 -12.25 -2.87 3.52
CA ARG A 66 -11.57 -3.27 2.28
C ARG A 66 -10.07 -3.35 2.55
N THR A 67 -9.46 -4.45 2.10
CA THR A 67 -8.00 -4.65 2.14
C THR A 67 -7.34 -4.17 0.85
N LEU A 68 -6.01 -3.98 0.87
CA LEU A 68 -5.25 -3.57 -0.33
C LEU A 68 -5.46 -4.53 -1.51
N ASP A 69 -5.56 -5.84 -1.25
CA ASP A 69 -5.79 -6.87 -2.29
C ASP A 69 -7.27 -7.00 -2.71
N GLY A 70 -8.14 -6.09 -2.27
CA GLY A 70 -9.57 -6.07 -2.63
C GLY A 70 -10.47 -7.01 -1.81
N ARG A 71 -9.92 -7.82 -0.90
CA ARG A 71 -10.72 -8.65 0.03
C ARG A 71 -11.44 -7.79 1.06
N ARG A 72 -12.53 -8.29 1.64
CA ARG A 72 -13.26 -7.64 2.75
C ARG A 72 -13.04 -8.42 4.04
N VAL A 73 -12.51 -7.76 5.06
CA VAL A 73 -12.29 -8.34 6.39
C VAL A 73 -13.25 -7.72 7.38
N VAL A 74 -13.79 -8.52 8.31
CA VAL A 74 -14.64 -8.03 9.40
C VAL A 74 -13.72 -7.58 10.55
N LEU A 75 -13.71 -6.29 10.83
CA LEU A 75 -13.02 -5.68 11.95
C LEU A 75 -14.01 -5.46 13.11
N LYS A 76 -13.71 -6.00 14.29
CA LYS A 76 -14.51 -5.77 15.50
C LYS A 76 -14.00 -4.51 16.21
N ILE A 77 -14.88 -3.53 16.37
CA ILE A 77 -14.63 -2.30 17.12
C ILE A 77 -15.21 -2.48 18.53
N PRO A 78 -14.38 -2.40 19.58
CA PRO A 78 -14.86 -2.48 20.95
C PRO A 78 -15.65 -1.23 21.37
N PRO A 79 -16.58 -1.35 22.34
CA PRO A 79 -17.22 -0.20 22.97
C PRO A 79 -16.21 0.80 23.54
N GLY A 80 -16.55 2.09 23.50
CA GLY A 80 -15.69 3.17 24.01
C GLY A 80 -14.44 3.45 23.18
N THR A 81 -14.42 3.09 21.89
CA THR A 81 -13.28 3.35 21.00
C THR A 81 -13.06 4.85 20.83
N GLN A 82 -11.85 5.31 21.14
CA GLN A 82 -11.47 6.73 21.06
C GLN A 82 -11.08 7.15 19.63
N PRO A 83 -11.25 8.43 19.26
CA PRO A 83 -10.75 8.97 18.00
C PRO A 83 -9.24 8.71 17.81
N GLY A 84 -8.83 8.36 16.59
CA GLY A 84 -7.42 8.09 16.25
C GLY A 84 -6.89 6.74 16.72
N ARG A 85 -7.70 5.92 17.41
CA ARG A 85 -7.33 4.55 17.75
C ARG A 85 -7.08 3.75 16.47
N LYS A 86 -5.91 3.10 16.39
CA LYS A 86 -5.55 2.24 15.26
C LYS A 86 -5.86 0.78 15.55
N PHE A 87 -6.41 0.09 14.56
CA PHE A 87 -6.62 -1.35 14.56
C PHE A 87 -5.75 -2.00 13.50
N ARG A 88 -5.18 -3.17 13.83
CA ARG A 88 -4.23 -3.87 12.96
C ARG A 88 -4.88 -5.08 12.32
N ILE A 89 -4.87 -5.12 11.00
CA ILE A 89 -5.22 -6.30 10.20
C ILE A 89 -3.92 -6.91 9.69
N ARG A 90 -3.52 -8.01 10.33
CA ARG A 90 -2.21 -8.65 10.11
C ARG A 90 -2.08 -9.19 8.69
N GLY A 91 -0.93 -8.95 8.05
CA GLY A 91 -0.57 -9.49 6.74
C GLY A 91 -1.41 -8.94 5.59
N GLN A 92 -2.00 -7.75 5.73
CA GLN A 92 -2.79 -7.08 4.70
C GLN A 92 -2.12 -5.81 4.15
N GLY A 93 -0.84 -5.60 4.45
CA GLY A 93 -0.01 -4.54 3.87
C GLY A 93 0.63 -4.95 2.55
N VAL A 94 1.68 -4.22 2.16
CA VAL A 94 2.47 -4.42 0.95
C VAL A 94 3.44 -5.57 1.13
N GLU A 95 3.55 -6.43 0.11
CA GLU A 95 4.55 -7.49 0.06
C GLU A 95 5.85 -7.01 -0.60
N LYS A 96 6.98 -7.29 0.04
CA LYS A 96 8.33 -7.04 -0.48
C LYS A 96 9.29 -8.12 0.02
N ASN A 97 9.99 -8.78 -0.90
CA ASN A 97 11.01 -9.81 -0.60
C ASN A 97 10.51 -10.94 0.32
N GLY A 98 9.30 -11.46 0.06
CA GLY A 98 8.69 -12.54 0.85
C GLY A 98 8.20 -12.14 2.24
N ARG A 99 8.34 -10.85 2.62
CA ARG A 99 7.73 -10.28 3.83
C ARG A 99 6.53 -9.43 3.44
N ARG A 100 5.54 -9.43 4.32
CA ARG A 100 4.31 -8.65 4.13
C ARG A 100 4.05 -7.78 5.35
N GLY A 101 3.77 -6.50 5.11
CA GLY A 101 3.33 -5.58 6.16
C GLY A 101 1.88 -5.80 6.57
N ASP A 102 1.38 -4.89 7.40
CA ASP A 102 0.03 -4.91 7.95
C ASP A 102 -0.83 -3.78 7.38
N GLN A 103 -2.15 -3.91 7.51
CA GLN A 103 -3.07 -2.80 7.28
C GLN A 103 -3.51 -2.21 8.62
N LEU A 104 -3.36 -0.91 8.75
CA LEU A 104 -3.78 -0.12 9.91
C LEU A 104 -5.04 0.66 9.56
N VAL A 105 -6.10 0.45 10.34
CA VAL A 105 -7.41 1.09 10.19
C VAL A 105 -7.66 2.04 11.33
#